data_AF-A0A7V3X216-F1
#
_entry.id   AF-A0A7V3X216-F1
#
_cell.length_a   1.000
_cell.length_b   1.000
_cell.length_c   1.000
_cell.angle_alpha   90.00
_cell.angle_beta   90.00
_cell.angle_gamma   90.00
#
_symmetry.space_group_name_H-M   'P 1'
#
loop_
_entity.id
_entity.type
_entity.pdbx_description
1 polymer ?
#
loop_
_entity_poly.entity_id
_entity_poly.type
_entity_poly.pdbx_seq_one_letter_code
_entity_poly.pdbx_strand_id
1 'polypeptide(L)'
;MDRHRIYLRQPWIVSESREGKILQRRFHTPSGLTDRSRVWLILESVPAPADVQLNGRMISLEENRPNGGDQSVYRADITDLLDTSSNLVIIRFHFREASSQFGSVRKGSEELPGVGGKVYLEIWET
;
A
#
# COMPACT_ATOMS: atom_id res chain seq x y z
N MET A 1 8.91 21.52 -1.34
CA MET A 1 9.04 20.07 -1.55
C MET A 1 7.96 19.68 -2.53
N ASP A 2 8.34 19.30 -3.75
CA ASP A 2 7.38 18.74 -4.69
C ASP A 2 7.05 17.32 -4.25
N ARG A 3 5.76 16.96 -4.31
CA ARG A 3 5.25 15.64 -3.94
C ARG A 3 4.35 15.14 -5.05
N HIS A 4 4.83 14.15 -5.77
CA HIS A 4 4.04 13.50 -6.82
C HIS A 4 3.40 12.22 -6.29
N ARG A 5 2.14 11.97 -6.65
CA ARG A 5 1.37 10.79 -6.22
C ARG A 5 1.02 9.89 -7.39
N ILE A 6 1.34 8.61 -7.26
CA ILE A 6 0.98 7.58 -8.24
C ILE A 6 0.11 6.52 -7.55
N TYR A 7 -1.18 6.50 -7.88
CA TYR A 7 -2.11 5.54 -7.29
C TYR A 7 -1.94 4.14 -7.86
N LEU A 8 -1.73 3.15 -6.99
CA LEU A 8 -1.68 1.74 -7.33
C LEU A 8 -3.12 1.19 -7.43
N ARG A 9 -3.84 1.64 -8.46
CA ARG A 9 -5.23 1.26 -8.76
C ARG A 9 -5.33 -0.20 -9.24
N GLN A 10 -6.42 -0.59 -9.88
CA GLN A 10 -6.54 -1.91 -10.52
C GLN A 10 -5.53 -2.12 -11.68
N PRO A 11 -5.22 -3.38 -12.06
CA PRO A 11 -5.67 -4.63 -11.47
C PRO A 11 -4.87 -5.06 -10.22
N TRP A 12 -5.58 -5.56 -9.22
CA TRP A 12 -5.03 -6.30 -8.08
C TRP A 12 -5.44 -7.76 -8.22
N ILE A 13 -4.51 -8.68 -7.98
CA ILE A 13 -4.84 -10.10 -7.79
C ILE A 13 -5.23 -10.26 -6.32
N VAL A 14 -6.40 -10.85 -6.10
CA VAL A 14 -6.99 -11.03 -4.76
C VAL A 14 -7.05 -12.51 -4.47
N SER A 15 -6.57 -12.91 -3.29
CA SER A 15 -6.75 -14.25 -2.74
C SER A 15 -7.26 -14.11 -1.31
N GLU A 16 -8.39 -14.74 -1.01
CA GLU A 16 -9.04 -14.65 0.29
C GLU A 16 -9.18 -16.05 0.89
N SER A 17 -8.90 -16.17 2.18
CA SER A 17 -9.04 -17.38 2.97
C SER A 17 -9.69 -17.06 4.32
N ARG A 18 -9.91 -18.08 5.15
CA ARG A 18 -10.40 -17.87 6.53
C ARG A 18 -9.41 -17.10 7.40
N GLU A 19 -8.12 -17.17 7.08
CA GLU A 19 -7.04 -16.56 7.86
C GLU A 19 -6.81 -15.09 7.48
N GLY A 20 -7.26 -14.67 6.30
CA GLY A 20 -6.95 -13.34 5.81
C GLY A 20 -7.20 -13.10 4.34
N LYS A 21 -6.71 -11.95 3.88
CA LYS A 21 -6.77 -11.50 2.49
C LYS A 21 -5.38 -11.12 2.02
N ILE A 22 -4.99 -11.63 0.85
CA ILE A 22 -3.75 -11.30 0.16
C ILE A 22 -4.12 -10.50 -1.08
N LEU A 23 -3.52 -9.32 -1.21
CA LEU A 23 -3.60 -8.46 -2.38
C LEU A 23 -2.22 -8.38 -3.03
N GLN A 24 -2.15 -8.63 -4.33
CA GLN A 24 -0.90 -8.58 -5.08
C GLN A 24 -1.04 -7.66 -6.29
N ARG A 25 -0.01 -6.85 -6.54
CA ARG A 25 0.03 -5.99 -7.73
C ARG A 25 1.44 -5.80 -8.22
N ARG A 26 1.59 -5.87 -9.55
CA ARG A 26 2.80 -5.42 -10.23
C ARG A 26 2.69 -3.95 -10.63
N PHE A 27 3.79 -3.22 -10.54
CA PHE A 27 3.90 -1.85 -11.02
C PHE A 27 5.31 -1.57 -11.55
N HIS A 28 5.42 -0.63 -12.49
CA HIS A 28 6.71 -0.18 -13.00
C HIS A 28 7.31 0.88 -12.08
N THR A 29 8.64 0.93 -12.04
CA THR A 29 9.36 2.01 -11.36
C THR A 29 8.99 3.34 -12.00
N PRO A 30 8.65 4.38 -11.20
CA PRO A 30 8.37 5.70 -11.74
C PRO A 30 9.52 6.20 -12.61
N SER A 31 9.20 6.83 -13.74
CA SER A 31 10.21 7.47 -14.59
C SER A 31 10.69 8.79 -13.98
N GLY A 32 11.90 9.22 -14.37
CA GLY A 32 12.44 10.52 -13.97
C GLY A 32 12.94 10.60 -12.52
N LEU A 33 13.08 9.48 -11.82
CA LEU A 33 13.74 9.44 -10.51
C LEU A 33 15.20 9.86 -10.66
N THR A 34 15.66 10.70 -9.75
CA THR A 34 17.05 11.15 -9.63
C THR A 34 17.64 10.67 -8.29
N ASP A 35 18.93 10.89 -8.07
CA ASP A 35 19.59 10.57 -6.79
C ASP A 35 19.02 11.35 -5.59
N ARG A 36 18.22 12.40 -5.85
CA ARG A 36 17.51 13.20 -4.83
C ARG A 36 16.06 12.75 -4.62
N SER A 37 15.58 11.79 -5.40
CA SER A 37 14.23 11.29 -5.28
C SER A 37 14.15 10.27 -4.14
N ARG A 38 13.09 10.37 -3.33
CA ARG A 38 12.68 9.33 -2.38
C ARG A 38 11.31 8.82 -2.77
N VAL A 39 11.15 7.51 -2.82
CA VAL A 39 9.88 6.85 -3.15
C VAL A 39 9.32 6.20 -1.90
N TRP A 40 8.12 6.59 -1.54
CA TRP A 40 7.39 6.09 -0.38
C TRP A 40 6.20 5.26 -0.83
N LEU A 41 6.03 4.06 -0.28
CA LEU A 41 4.77 3.32 -0.37
C LEU A 41 3.84 3.82 0.73
N ILE A 42 2.62 4.22 0.37
CA ILE A 42 1.61 4.69 1.31
C ILE A 42 0.39 3.76 1.28
N LEU A 43 -0.05 3.32 2.46
CA LEU A 43 -1.33 2.65 2.71
C LEU A 43 -2.19 3.58 3.58
N GLU A 44 -3.25 4.12 3.00
CA GLU A 44 -4.13 5.09 3.65
C GLU A 44 -5.48 4.46 3.97
N SER A 45 -6.00 4.71 5.18
CA SER A 45 -7.31 4.23 5.63
C SER A 45 -7.48 2.71 5.54
N VAL A 46 -6.40 1.95 5.81
CA VAL A 46 -6.44 0.49 5.90
C VAL A 46 -6.77 0.05 7.34
N PRO A 47 -7.60 -1.00 7.53
CA PRO A 47 -8.24 -1.30 8.81
C PRO A 47 -7.31 -1.84 9.91
N ALA A 48 -6.10 -2.31 9.58
CA ALA A 48 -5.14 -2.86 10.53
C ALA A 48 -3.74 -2.96 9.88
N PRO A 49 -2.66 -3.09 10.68
CA PRO A 49 -1.34 -3.37 10.13
C PRO A 49 -1.38 -4.65 9.30
N ALA A 50 -1.01 -4.51 8.03
CA ALA A 50 -0.84 -5.61 7.09
C ALA A 50 0.64 -5.95 6.99
N ASP A 51 0.94 -7.23 6.78
CA ASP A 51 2.26 -7.63 6.35
C ASP A 51 2.44 -7.19 4.90
N VAL A 52 3.45 -6.35 4.65
CA VAL A 52 3.76 -5.89 3.29
C VAL A 52 5.10 -6.45 2.86
N GLN A 53 5.11 -6.98 1.64
CA GLN A 53 6.32 -7.37 0.94
C GLN A 53 6.46 -6.59 -0.36
N LEU A 54 7.69 -6.21 -0.68
CA LEU A 54 8.09 -5.64 -1.96
C LEU A 54 9.25 -6.48 -2.51
N ASN A 55 9.09 -7.00 -3.73
CA ASN A 55 10.10 -7.82 -4.40
C ASN A 55 10.63 -8.97 -3.52
N GLY A 56 9.73 -9.59 -2.76
CA GLY A 56 10.02 -10.70 -1.85
C GLY A 56 10.62 -10.31 -0.49
N ARG A 57 10.85 -9.01 -0.23
CA ARG A 57 11.36 -8.50 1.05
C ARG A 57 10.24 -7.94 1.91
N MET A 58 10.19 -8.33 3.18
CA MET A 58 9.30 -7.72 4.16
C MET A 58 9.69 -6.25 4.39
N ILE A 59 8.72 -5.35 4.37
CA ILE A 59 8.93 -3.93 4.68
C ILE A 59 8.31 -3.59 6.03
N SER A 60 8.99 -2.74 6.80
CA SER A 60 8.45 -2.22 8.05
C SER A 60 7.67 -0.94 7.76
N LEU A 61 6.38 -0.94 8.09
CA LEU A 61 5.52 0.22 7.93
C LEU A 61 5.59 1.10 9.18
N GLU A 62 5.84 2.39 8.97
CA GLU A 62 5.65 3.42 9.98
C GLU A 62 4.18 3.85 10.01
N GLU A 63 3.56 3.81 11.18
CA GLU A 63 2.22 4.36 11.37
C GLU A 63 2.30 5.87 11.65
N ASN A 64 1.60 6.66 10.86
CA ASN A 64 1.34 8.06 11.10
C ASN A 64 -0.16 8.26 11.36
N ARG A 65 -0.50 8.67 12.58
CA ARG A 65 -1.86 9.09 12.94
C ARG A 65 -1.89 10.60 13.10
N PRO A 66 -2.33 11.37 12.09
CA PRO A 66 -2.48 12.80 12.26
C PRO A 66 -3.59 13.08 13.29
N ASN A 67 -3.19 13.66 14.44
CA ASN A 67 -4.04 14.30 15.45
C ASN A 67 -5.35 13.56 15.83
N GLY A 68 -5.28 12.25 16.09
CA GLY A 68 -6.41 11.50 16.63
C GLY A 68 -7.56 11.23 15.65
N GLY A 69 -7.35 11.40 14.34
CA GLY A 69 -8.33 10.99 13.33
C GLY A 69 -8.43 9.46 13.19
N ASP A 70 -9.59 8.98 12.75
CA ASP A 70 -9.89 7.56 12.49
C ASP A 70 -9.14 6.96 11.29
N GLN A 71 -8.36 7.77 10.55
CA GLN A 71 -7.63 7.34 9.35
C GLN A 71 -6.15 7.14 9.67
N SER A 72 -5.76 5.88 9.90
CA SER A 72 -4.35 5.51 9.93
C SER A 72 -3.73 5.63 8.54
N VAL A 73 -2.55 6.26 8.48
CA VAL A 73 -1.68 6.26 7.29
C VAL A 73 -0.43 5.47 7.64
N TYR A 74 -0.17 4.41 6.89
CA TYR A 74 1.06 3.64 7.01
C TYR A 74 1.97 3.95 5.84
N ARG A 75 3.27 4.07 6.09
CA ARG A 75 4.25 4.36 5.04
C ARG A 75 5.56 3.63 5.22
N ALA A 76 6.28 3.42 4.13
CA ALA A 76 7.68 2.97 4.15
C ALA A 76 8.45 3.64 3.02
N ASP A 77 9.71 4.00 3.28
CA ASP A 77 10.66 4.33 2.22
C ASP A 77 11.03 3.04 1.48
N ILE A 78 10.75 3.00 0.18
CA ILE A 78 11.01 1.85 -0.68
C ILE A 78 12.09 2.14 -1.73
N THR A 79 12.77 3.29 -1.64
CA THR A 79 13.70 3.78 -2.68
C THR A 79 14.71 2.71 -3.09
N ASP A 80 15.36 2.08 -2.10
CA ASP A 80 16.42 1.08 -2.32
C ASP A 80 15.89 -0.35 -2.54
N LEU A 81 14.56 -0.51 -2.59
CA LEU A 81 13.88 -1.80 -2.80
C LEU A 81 13.28 -1.93 -4.19
N LEU A 82 13.32 -0.86 -4.99
CA LEU A 82 12.77 -0.85 -6.35
C LEU A 82 13.70 -1.56 -7.32
N ASP A 83 13.14 -2.50 -8.08
CA ASP A 83 13.77 -3.06 -9.26
C ASP A 83 13.60 -2.10 -10.44
N THR A 84 14.54 -2.09 -11.39
CA THR A 84 14.55 -1.11 -12.50
C THR A 84 13.38 -1.25 -13.46
N SER A 85 12.76 -2.43 -13.56
CA SER A 85 11.76 -2.74 -14.58
C SER A 85 10.36 -3.03 -14.03
N SER A 86 10.25 -3.83 -12.98
CA SER A 86 8.96 -4.33 -12.49
C SER A 86 9.05 -4.65 -11.02
N ASN A 87 8.09 -4.18 -10.25
CA ASN A 87 8.02 -4.36 -8.82
C ASN A 87 6.75 -5.11 -8.46
N LEU A 88 6.84 -6.05 -7.54
CA LEU A 88 5.70 -6.78 -7.00
C LEU A 88 5.48 -6.38 -5.54
N VAL A 89 4.34 -5.75 -5.27
CA VAL A 89 3.86 -5.53 -3.90
C VAL A 89 2.86 -6.62 -3.54
N ILE A 90 3.01 -7.17 -2.33
CA ILE A 90 2.08 -8.10 -1.70
C ILE A 90 1.67 -7.50 -0.36
N ILE A 91 0.36 -7.40 -0.13
CA ILE A 91 -0.22 -6.90 1.12
C ILE A 91 -1.07 -8.02 1.69
N ARG A 92 -0.77 -8.47 2.91
CA ARG A 92 -1.50 -9.53 3.61
C ARG A 92 -2.17 -8.94 4.85
N PHE A 93 -3.50 -8.93 4.81
CA PHE A 93 -4.35 -8.61 5.93
C PHE A 93 -4.70 -9.90 6.68
N HIS A 94 -4.53 -9.90 7.99
CA HIS A 94 -4.90 -11.02 8.84
C HIS A 94 -6.29 -10.77 9.42
N PHE A 95 -7.17 -11.76 9.33
CA PHE A 95 -8.48 -11.68 9.98
C PHE A 95 -8.29 -12.10 11.43
N ARG A 96 -8.52 -11.20 12.39
CA ARG A 96 -8.67 -11.63 13.78
C ARG A 96 -9.98 -12.42 13.85
N GLU A 97 -9.91 -13.64 14.37
CA GLU A 97 -11.09 -14.50 14.52
C GLU A 97 -12.23 -13.70 15.21
N ALA A 98 -13.40 -13.72 14.57
CA ALA A 98 -14.67 -13.14 15.03
C ALA A 98 -14.89 -11.61 14.94
N SER A 99 -14.34 -10.92 13.93
CA SER A 99 -14.95 -9.64 13.52
C SER A 99 -14.97 -9.47 12.00
N SER A 100 -16.13 -9.80 11.41
CA SER A 100 -16.54 -9.34 10.08
C SER A 100 -16.51 -7.81 10.03
N GLN A 101 -15.38 -7.22 9.66
CA GLN A 101 -15.25 -5.78 9.49
C GLN A 101 -14.59 -5.36 8.17
N PHE A 102 -14.61 -6.21 7.14
CA PHE A 102 -14.53 -5.68 5.77
C PHE A 102 -15.90 -5.14 5.42
N GLY A 103 -16.11 -3.86 5.74
CA GLY A 103 -17.33 -3.13 5.45
C GLY A 103 -17.68 -3.17 3.96
N SER A 104 -18.97 -2.98 3.68
CA SER A 104 -19.55 -2.96 2.34
C SER A 104 -18.71 -2.10 1.39
N VAL A 105 -18.23 -2.72 0.31
CA VAL A 105 -17.45 -2.10 -0.76
C VAL A 105 -18.17 -0.84 -1.24
N ARG A 106 -17.60 0.34 -0.98
CA ARG A 106 -18.03 1.54 -1.69
C ARG A 106 -17.50 1.40 -3.12
N LYS A 107 -18.41 1.45 -4.10
CA LYS A 107 -18.05 1.36 -5.53
C LYS A 107 -17.20 2.58 -5.89
N GLY A 108 -15.89 2.43 -5.85
CA GLY A 108 -14.90 3.41 -6.30
C GLY A 108 -13.70 2.68 -6.90
N SER A 109 -13.28 3.08 -8.10
CA SER A 109 -12.18 2.46 -8.86
C SER A 109 -10.78 2.71 -8.26
N GLU A 110 -10.71 3.39 -7.11
CA GLU A 110 -9.46 3.80 -6.45
C GLU A 110 -9.18 3.05 -5.14
N GLU A 111 -10.14 2.28 -4.63
CA GLU A 111 -10.01 1.60 -3.33
C GLU A 111 -9.39 0.20 -3.49
N LEU A 112 -8.68 -0.24 -2.44
CA LEU A 112 -8.19 -1.60 -2.30
C LEU A 112 -9.38 -2.57 -2.27
N PRO A 113 -9.38 -3.62 -3.11
CA PRO A 113 -10.50 -4.55 -3.23
C PRO A 113 -10.91 -5.16 -1.89
N GLY A 114 -12.11 -4.79 -1.42
CA GLY A 114 -12.70 -5.30 -0.19
C GLY A 114 -11.92 -4.94 1.07
N VAL A 115 -11.18 -3.83 1.06
CA VAL A 115 -10.47 -3.25 2.22
C VAL A 115 -10.82 -1.76 2.41
N GLY A 116 -11.25 -1.05 1.36
CA GLY A 116 -11.75 0.34 1.42
C GLY A 116 -10.67 1.42 1.47
N GLY A 117 -9.45 1.08 1.91
CA GLY A 117 -8.30 1.98 1.90
C GLY A 117 -7.66 2.19 0.52
N LYS A 118 -6.63 3.02 0.44
CA LYS A 118 -5.89 3.32 -0.80
C LYS A 118 -4.44 2.89 -0.68
N VAL A 119 -3.83 2.57 -1.83
CA VAL A 119 -2.39 2.35 -1.94
C VAL A 119 -1.84 3.21 -3.06
N TYR A 120 -0.78 3.95 -2.77
CA TYR A 120 -0.13 4.81 -3.74
C TYR A 120 1.36 4.99 -3.41
N LEU A 121 2.10 5.44 -4.40
CA LEU A 121 3.47 5.90 -4.24
C LEU A 121 3.45 7.41 -4.03
N GLU A 122 4.27 7.91 -3.10
CA GLU A 122 4.67 9.31 -3.07
C GLU A 122 6.14 9.44 -3.48
N ILE A 123 6.42 10.31 -4.44
CA ILE A 123 7.77 10.66 -4.85
C ILE A 123 8.06 12.03 -4.27
N TRP A 124 9.09 12.11 -3.44
CA TRP A 124 9.53 13.34 -2.81
C TRP A 124 10.87 13.75 -3.42
N GLU A 125 10.96 14.98 -3.89
CA GLU A 125 12.24 15.58 -4.27
C GLU A 125 12.80 16.40 -3.10
N THR A 126 14.02 16.06 -2.69
CA THR A 126 14.76 16.74 -1.62
C THR A 126 15.71 17.79 -2.16
#